data_AF-A0A2V2CTL9-F1
#
_entry.id   AF-A0A2V2CTL9-F1
#
_cell.length_a   1.000
_cell.length_b   1.000
_cell.length_c   1.000
_cell.angle_alpha   90.00
_cell.angle_beta   90.00
_cell.angle_gamma   90.00
#
_symmetry.space_group_name_H-M   'P 1'
#
loop_
_entity.id
_entity.type
_entity.pdbx_description
1 polymer ?
#
loop_
_entity_poly.entity_id
_entity_poly.type
_entity_poly.pdbx_seq_one_letter_code
_entity_poly.pdbx_strand_id
1 'polypeptide(L)'
;MIKRVDILTLFPDMVRAAFQESIIARAISKGILEIDCHQIRDYTTNKQGKVDDYPYGGGPGLVMAYQPIADCIRSVSRACTGEKPYLIYLSPQGRPFDQETARRLAGKENLMLLCGHYEGIDERIIEEFVDEEISLGDFVLTGGEIPAMAVADCVARLLPGVLAEGSAERESHSGMLLEYPQYTRPAEIEGKKVPEILLSGKHEEIEAWQLRAAEERTKRKRPDLYDKYAEQKQKNEVFYFDNSATTRQDDRVTAEMRAAARFLYGNPSSLHHLGVEAEKKLRASRKLLADTIGAKEQEIFFTSCATESNNWALRGYLQANPRAGRQILISAAEHPSVSETAAALGKKEYEVREIPVRSDGLLDLEALKSLMTPETALVSVCHVNSETGAVQPLSEISALMKSIKPDAVLHADCVQSYGKLPVSVKQLGCGLLSVSAHKIHGPRGVGFLYIDSKLKMTPLLYGGGQENGLRSGTENLPGIAGLAKAAELVCGNLQENYAHAVKLNGIFRRALQEEIRSCILVSSEAVCSPYILNVAFPGLRAEVLQHSVETKGVYLSVGSACSSHKKDRSRTLAAMGYAPNVIDGAVRISFSYQNTEEEAEYAARVICQEVKKLYGRRKGGRA
;
A
#
# COMPACT_ATOMS: atom_id res chain seq x y z
N MET A 1 35.53 -2.13 9.33
CA MET A 1 36.55 -1.17 8.86
C MET A 1 36.55 0.00 9.83
N ILE A 2 37.72 0.51 10.18
CA ILE A 2 37.86 1.64 11.10
C ILE A 2 37.45 2.90 10.34
N LYS A 3 36.59 3.74 10.92
CA LYS A 3 36.24 5.05 10.34
C LYS A 3 37.41 6.01 10.57
N ARG A 4 37.84 6.75 9.55
CA ARG A 4 38.89 7.78 9.68
C ARG A 4 38.34 9.18 9.46
N VAL A 5 38.70 10.12 10.36
CA VAL A 5 38.33 11.54 10.28
C VAL A 5 39.59 12.39 10.44
N ASP A 6 40.00 13.06 9.38
CA ASP A 6 41.14 13.97 9.38
C ASP A 6 40.67 15.43 9.48
N ILE A 7 41.14 16.18 10.48
CA ILE A 7 40.75 17.57 10.73
C ILE A 7 41.93 18.49 10.45
N LEU A 8 41.78 19.39 9.47
CA LEU A 8 42.80 20.31 9.00
C LEU A 8 42.56 21.66 9.66
N THR A 9 43.47 22.08 10.54
CA THR A 9 43.25 23.26 11.40
C THR A 9 44.57 23.97 11.72
N LEU A 10 44.46 25.23 12.18
CA LEU A 10 45.57 25.96 12.81
C LEU A 10 45.72 25.66 14.31
N PHE A 11 44.72 25.03 14.94
CA PHE A 11 44.62 24.80 16.38
C PHE A 11 44.34 23.32 16.71
N PRO A 12 45.23 22.38 16.36
CA PRO A 12 45.01 20.95 16.52
C PRO A 12 44.81 20.53 17.98
N ASP A 13 45.48 21.18 18.94
CA ASP A 13 45.38 20.80 20.36
C ASP A 13 43.99 21.10 20.95
N MET A 14 43.32 22.16 20.46
CA MET A 14 41.95 22.47 20.84
C MET A 14 40.99 21.36 20.40
N VAL A 15 41.15 20.88 19.16
CA VAL A 15 40.33 19.80 18.61
C VAL A 15 40.63 18.47 19.31
N ARG A 16 41.90 18.13 19.50
CA ARG A 16 42.32 16.89 20.18
C ARG A 16 41.76 16.81 21.60
N ALA A 17 41.78 17.91 22.35
CA ALA A 17 41.25 17.94 23.71
C ALA A 17 39.77 17.51 23.79
N ALA A 18 38.96 17.82 22.77
CA ALA A 18 37.54 17.46 22.75
C ALA A 18 37.28 15.95 22.62
N PHE A 19 38.23 15.17 22.08
CA PHE A 19 38.06 13.75 21.80
C PHE A 19 38.82 12.83 22.77
N GLN A 20 39.47 13.39 23.79
CA GLN A 20 40.23 12.63 24.79
C GLN A 20 39.34 11.99 25.87
N GLU A 21 38.06 12.34 25.94
CA GLU A 21 37.15 11.89 26.98
C GLU A 21 35.85 11.25 26.44
N SER A 22 35.04 10.69 27.35
CA SER A 22 33.67 10.23 27.09
C SER A 22 33.53 9.05 26.10
N ILE A 23 32.46 9.03 25.30
CA ILE A 23 32.09 7.95 24.37
C ILE A 23 33.05 7.91 23.18
N ILE A 24 33.50 9.06 22.68
CA ILE A 24 34.40 9.15 21.53
C ILE A 24 35.77 8.56 21.88
N ALA A 25 36.36 8.92 23.02
CA ALA A 25 37.62 8.32 23.47
C ALA A 25 37.54 6.79 23.58
N ARG A 26 36.41 6.27 24.07
CA ARG A 26 36.17 4.81 24.13
C ARG A 26 36.02 4.17 22.75
N ALA A 27 35.44 4.89 21.78
CA ALA A 27 35.35 4.42 20.40
C ALA A 27 36.74 4.34 19.74
N ILE A 28 37.58 5.36 19.98
CA ILE A 28 38.96 5.41 19.52
C ILE A 28 39.78 4.27 20.15
N SER A 29 39.69 4.08 21.47
CA SER A 29 40.43 3.00 22.16
C SER A 29 40.02 1.59 21.70
N LYS A 30 38.79 1.43 21.20
CA LYS A 30 38.28 0.17 20.64
C LYS A 30 38.64 -0.02 19.16
N GLY A 31 39.31 0.94 18.52
CA GLY A 31 39.63 0.90 17.10
C GLY A 31 38.40 0.98 16.20
N ILE A 32 37.33 1.64 16.64
CA ILE A 32 36.12 1.86 15.82
C ILE A 32 36.28 3.12 14.96
N LEU A 33 36.98 4.11 15.50
CA LEU A 33 37.16 5.44 14.94
C LEU A 33 38.61 5.89 15.12
N GLU A 34 39.17 6.56 14.13
CA GLU A 34 40.44 7.27 14.17
C GLU A 34 40.17 8.74 13.86
N ILE A 35 40.64 9.65 14.72
CA ILE A 35 40.56 11.10 14.50
C ILE A 35 41.96 11.68 14.54
N ASP A 36 42.42 12.19 13.41
CA ASP A 36 43.72 12.84 13.26
C ASP A 36 43.56 14.34 13.07
N CYS A 37 44.39 15.13 13.75
CA CYS A 37 44.42 16.59 13.58
C CYS A 37 45.73 17.02 12.92
N HIS A 38 45.63 17.71 11.79
CA HIS A 38 46.74 18.15 10.95
C HIS A 38 46.92 19.66 11.06
N GLN A 39 48.11 20.07 11.48
CA GLN A 39 48.49 21.48 11.61
C GLN A 39 48.80 22.05 10.23
N ILE A 40 47.92 22.90 9.70
CA ILE A 40 48.08 23.51 8.37
C ILE A 40 49.40 24.30 8.27
N ARG A 41 49.86 24.90 9.38
CA ARG A 41 51.11 25.66 9.42
C ARG A 41 52.35 24.84 9.06
N ASP A 42 52.33 23.54 9.33
CA ASP A 42 53.46 22.64 9.05
C ASP A 42 53.70 22.43 7.55
N TYR A 43 52.73 22.81 6.72
CA TYR A 43 52.78 22.71 5.27
C TYR A 43 53.19 24.01 4.58
N THR A 44 53.58 25.04 5.33
CA THR A 44 54.04 26.30 4.76
C THR A 44 55.43 26.17 4.13
N THR A 45 55.64 26.80 2.97
CA THR A 45 56.95 26.85 2.30
C THR A 45 57.80 28.05 2.73
N ASN A 46 57.20 29.03 3.40
CA ASN A 46 57.91 30.21 3.89
C ASN A 46 58.52 29.96 5.28
N LYS A 47 59.66 30.62 5.57
CA LYS A 47 60.39 30.43 6.84
C LYS A 47 59.65 30.95 8.07
N GLN A 48 58.64 31.81 7.87
CA GLN A 48 57.88 32.48 8.93
C GLN A 48 56.64 31.70 9.35
N GLY A 49 56.30 30.59 8.68
CA GLY A 49 55.08 29.85 8.94
C GLY A 49 53.81 30.65 8.65
N LYS A 50 53.84 31.62 7.72
CA LYS A 50 52.68 32.45 7.36
C LYS A 50 51.66 31.60 6.61
N VAL A 51 50.39 31.65 7.04
CA VAL A 51 49.27 30.83 6.53
C VAL A 51 48.15 31.66 5.91
N ASP A 52 48.33 32.97 5.81
CA ASP A 52 47.30 33.94 5.47
C ASP A 52 47.86 35.07 4.59
N ASP A 53 46.97 35.80 3.92
CA ASP A 53 47.29 37.06 3.26
C ASP A 53 46.08 38.00 3.17
N TYR A 54 46.33 39.23 2.74
CA TYR A 54 45.26 40.18 2.45
C TYR A 54 44.44 39.73 1.22
N PRO A 55 43.11 39.89 1.25
CA PRO A 55 42.27 39.55 0.11
C PRO A 55 42.53 40.48 -1.08
N TYR A 56 42.46 39.92 -2.30
CA TYR A 56 42.40 40.73 -3.52
C TYR A 56 41.08 41.51 -3.58
N GLY A 57 41.14 42.76 -4.05
CA GLY A 57 39.95 43.64 -4.11
C GLY A 57 39.72 44.50 -2.86
N GLY A 58 40.53 44.33 -1.82
CA GLY A 58 40.40 45.05 -0.55
C GLY A 58 39.32 44.46 0.37
N GLY A 59 39.33 44.84 1.63
CA GLY A 59 38.42 44.32 2.66
C GLY A 59 39.08 44.29 4.04
N PRO A 60 38.30 44.23 5.13
CA PRO A 60 38.84 43.97 6.46
C PRO A 60 39.34 42.51 6.56
N GLY A 61 40.28 42.26 7.47
CA GLY A 61 40.71 40.90 7.80
C GLY A 61 41.75 40.29 6.84
N LEU A 62 42.00 39.00 7.05
CA LEU A 62 42.94 38.17 6.30
C LEU A 62 42.17 36.97 5.72
N VAL A 63 42.73 36.32 4.71
CA VAL A 63 42.21 35.08 4.13
C VAL A 63 43.31 34.03 4.21
N MET A 64 42.97 32.80 4.59
CA MET A 64 43.95 31.72 4.63
C MET A 64 44.46 31.41 3.20
N ALA A 65 45.78 31.35 3.07
CA ALA A 65 46.45 31.21 1.78
C ALA A 65 46.26 29.81 1.17
N TYR A 66 46.16 29.76 -0.16
CA TYR A 66 46.01 28.53 -0.93
C TYR A 66 47.11 27.48 -0.63
N GLN A 67 48.39 27.87 -0.65
CA GLN A 67 49.52 26.94 -0.62
C GLN A 67 49.52 25.98 0.58
N PRO A 68 49.52 26.44 1.85
CA PRO A 68 49.59 25.53 2.99
C PRO A 68 48.37 24.61 3.10
N ILE A 69 47.18 25.08 2.70
CA ILE A 69 45.97 24.25 2.71
C ILE A 69 46.04 23.17 1.63
N ALA A 70 46.36 23.55 0.38
CA ALA A 70 46.43 22.61 -0.74
C ALA A 70 47.46 21.50 -0.49
N ASP A 71 48.62 21.83 0.07
CA ASP A 71 49.67 20.85 0.35
C ASP A 71 49.32 19.96 1.54
N CYS A 72 48.61 20.49 2.55
CA CYS A 72 48.03 19.70 3.64
C CYS A 72 47.02 18.67 3.10
N ILE A 73 46.04 19.11 2.31
CA ILE A 73 45.03 18.23 1.69
C ILE A 73 45.70 17.13 0.85
N ARG A 74 46.69 17.49 0.01
CA ARG A 74 47.41 16.53 -0.83
C ARG A 74 48.21 15.53 0.01
N SER A 75 48.84 15.97 1.09
CA SER A 75 49.60 15.11 2.00
C SER A 75 48.70 14.08 2.67
N VAL A 76 47.62 14.55 3.32
CA VAL A 76 46.66 13.68 4.02
C VAL A 76 45.99 12.72 3.04
N SER A 77 45.57 13.20 1.87
CA SER A 77 44.95 12.36 0.83
C SER A 77 45.86 11.23 0.34
N ARG A 78 47.19 11.44 0.30
CA ARG A 78 48.17 10.38 -0.06
C ARG A 78 48.38 9.36 1.06
N ALA A 79 48.17 9.76 2.31
CA ALA A 79 48.32 8.89 3.47
C ALA A 79 47.10 7.99 3.70
N CYS A 80 45.92 8.39 3.21
CA CYS A 80 44.71 7.59 3.30
C CYS A 80 44.76 6.35 2.40
N THR A 81 44.37 5.20 2.94
CA THR A 81 44.15 3.96 2.19
C THR A 81 42.67 3.78 1.88
N GLY A 82 42.31 3.24 0.71
CA GLY A 82 40.91 3.00 0.33
C GLY A 82 40.32 4.16 -0.48
N GLU A 83 39.10 4.59 -0.15
CA GLU A 83 38.44 5.69 -0.84
C GLU A 83 39.16 7.04 -0.63
N LYS A 84 39.11 7.91 -1.65
CA LYS A 84 39.53 9.31 -1.51
C LYS A 84 38.76 9.94 -0.33
N PRO A 85 39.42 10.68 0.58
CA PRO A 85 38.71 11.37 1.65
C PRO A 85 37.67 12.33 1.09
N TYR A 86 36.47 12.31 1.68
CA TYR A 86 35.41 13.25 1.36
C TYR A 86 35.66 14.56 2.13
N LEU A 87 36.08 15.61 1.42
CA LEU A 87 36.51 16.88 1.99
C LEU A 87 35.35 17.83 2.18
N ILE A 88 35.14 18.23 3.43
CA ILE A 88 34.10 19.16 3.86
C ILE A 88 34.75 20.44 4.33
N TYR A 89 34.40 21.58 3.73
CA TYR A 89 34.74 22.88 4.25
C TYR A 89 33.65 23.38 5.21
N LEU A 90 34.06 23.79 6.40
CA LEU A 90 33.15 24.25 7.44
C LEU A 90 33.04 25.76 7.37
N SER A 91 31.93 26.21 6.79
CA SER A 91 31.72 27.56 6.29
C SER A 91 30.31 28.03 6.65
N PRO A 92 30.12 29.29 7.08
CA PRO A 92 28.77 29.83 7.32
C PRO A 92 27.94 29.89 6.03
N GLN A 93 28.57 29.80 4.85
CA GLN A 93 27.89 29.77 3.54
C GLN A 93 27.35 28.38 3.17
N GLY A 94 27.82 27.34 3.87
CA GLY A 94 27.45 25.97 3.60
C GLY A 94 26.00 25.65 3.97
N ARG A 95 25.53 24.47 3.53
CA ARG A 95 24.19 24.00 3.91
C ARG A 95 24.12 23.69 5.41
N PRO A 96 23.01 24.00 6.10
CA PRO A 96 22.87 23.69 7.53
C PRO A 96 23.06 22.20 7.81
N PHE A 97 23.87 21.88 8.81
CA PHE A 97 24.10 20.51 9.26
C PHE A 97 22.87 19.95 9.99
N ASP A 98 22.41 18.78 9.57
CA ASP A 98 21.27 18.08 10.16
C ASP A 98 21.53 16.58 10.34
N GLN A 99 20.58 15.89 11.00
CA GLN A 99 20.72 14.47 11.33
C GLN A 99 20.78 13.57 10.08
N GLU A 100 20.15 13.97 8.98
CA GLU A 100 20.23 13.25 7.71
C GLU A 100 21.64 13.35 7.10
N THR A 101 22.22 14.55 7.14
CA THR A 101 23.60 14.81 6.74
C THR A 101 24.57 13.99 7.60
N ALA A 102 24.39 13.94 8.92
CA ALA A 102 25.21 13.11 9.80
C ALA A 102 25.18 11.62 9.42
N ARG A 103 24.00 11.05 9.13
CA ARG A 103 23.86 9.65 8.69
C ARG A 103 24.56 9.39 7.36
N ARG A 104 24.40 10.29 6.40
CA ARG A 104 25.07 10.19 5.09
C ARG A 104 26.59 10.23 5.25
N LEU A 105 27.10 11.13 6.10
CA LEU A 105 28.53 11.24 6.37
C LEU A 105 29.06 10.04 7.16
N ALA A 106 28.28 9.44 8.05
CA ALA A 106 28.66 8.21 8.76
C ALA A 106 28.97 7.05 7.79
N GLY A 107 28.25 6.96 6.67
CA GLY A 107 28.48 5.96 5.63
C GLY A 107 29.75 6.13 4.77
N LYS A 108 30.49 7.24 4.88
CA LYS A 108 31.78 7.44 4.18
C LYS A 108 32.91 6.69 4.88
N GLU A 109 33.94 6.23 4.18
CA GLU A 109 35.07 5.58 4.88
C GLU A 109 36.03 6.60 5.51
N ASN A 110 36.42 7.60 4.70
CA ASN A 110 37.39 8.63 5.05
C ASN A 110 36.72 10.01 4.96
N LEU A 111 36.67 10.75 6.07
CA LEU A 111 36.21 12.14 6.10
C LEU A 111 37.38 13.09 6.32
N MET A 112 37.38 14.20 5.61
CA MET A 112 38.34 15.28 5.82
C MET A 112 37.58 16.57 6.13
N LEU A 113 37.84 17.20 7.28
CA LEU A 113 37.18 18.41 7.73
C LEU A 113 38.16 19.58 7.70
N LEU A 114 37.91 20.57 6.84
CA LEU A 114 38.75 21.76 6.71
C LEU A 114 38.18 22.91 7.55
N CYS A 115 38.98 23.35 8.52
CA CYS A 115 38.68 24.49 9.37
C CYS A 115 39.20 25.78 8.73
N GLY A 116 38.29 26.65 8.30
CA GLY A 116 38.64 28.03 7.92
C GLY A 116 38.85 28.93 9.13
N HIS A 117 39.53 30.04 8.92
CA HIS A 117 39.76 31.08 9.93
C HIS A 117 39.74 32.46 9.24
N TYR A 118 39.70 33.53 10.03
CA TYR A 118 39.66 34.91 9.53
C TYR A 118 38.41 35.15 8.66
N GLU A 119 38.54 35.77 7.49
CA GLU A 119 37.42 35.95 6.53
C GLU A 119 37.12 34.67 5.72
N GLY A 120 37.91 33.60 5.92
CA GLY A 120 37.76 32.34 5.21
C GLY A 120 39.05 31.84 4.60
N ILE A 121 38.92 31.01 3.57
CA ILE A 121 40.02 30.44 2.82
C ILE A 121 40.04 30.98 1.40
N ASP A 122 41.17 30.85 0.71
CA ASP A 122 41.25 31.16 -0.72
C ASP A 122 40.21 30.36 -1.51
N GLU A 123 39.35 31.05 -2.26
CA GLU A 123 38.22 30.46 -3.01
C GLU A 123 38.65 29.29 -3.92
N ARG A 124 39.86 29.35 -4.46
CA ARG A 124 40.40 28.30 -5.34
C ARG A 124 40.57 26.96 -4.63
N ILE A 125 40.70 26.95 -3.30
CA ILE A 125 40.68 25.71 -2.52
C ILE A 125 39.29 25.08 -2.56
N ILE A 126 38.24 25.89 -2.46
CA ILE A 126 36.86 25.42 -2.52
C ILE A 126 36.59 24.83 -3.90
N GLU A 127 36.95 25.56 -4.97
CA GLU A 127 36.74 25.14 -6.36
C GLU A 127 37.52 23.86 -6.74
N GLU A 128 38.76 23.68 -6.22
CA GLU A 128 39.64 22.57 -6.62
C GLU A 128 39.47 21.31 -5.76
N PHE A 129 39.25 21.46 -4.44
CA PHE A 129 39.36 20.34 -3.51
C PHE A 129 38.08 19.98 -2.76
N VAL A 130 37.24 20.97 -2.42
CA VAL A 130 36.13 20.78 -1.47
C VAL A 130 34.98 20.05 -2.16
N ASP A 131 34.56 18.92 -1.58
CA ASP A 131 33.42 18.15 -2.08
C ASP A 131 32.08 18.72 -1.59
N GLU A 132 32.07 19.36 -0.40
CA GLU A 132 30.87 19.91 0.22
C GLU A 132 31.16 21.02 1.23
N GLU A 133 30.31 22.06 1.27
CA GLU A 133 30.33 23.06 2.34
C GLU A 133 29.20 22.81 3.35
N ILE A 134 29.53 22.85 4.64
CA ILE A 134 28.56 22.67 5.75
C ILE A 134 28.64 23.85 6.72
N SER A 135 27.47 24.38 7.08
CA SER A 135 27.29 25.37 8.14
C SER A 135 26.67 24.72 9.38
N LEU A 136 27.08 25.15 10.58
CA LEU A 136 26.45 24.74 11.84
C LEU A 136 25.15 25.53 12.13
N GLY A 137 24.93 26.64 11.42
CA GLY A 137 23.74 27.48 11.53
C GLY A 137 24.05 28.95 11.26
N ASP A 138 23.03 29.80 11.45
CA ASP A 138 23.08 31.23 11.11
C ASP A 138 23.75 32.08 12.20
N PHE A 139 25.03 31.79 12.45
CA PHE A 139 25.87 32.51 13.42
C PHE A 139 27.35 32.45 13.02
N VAL A 140 28.16 33.35 13.57
CA VAL A 140 29.60 33.46 13.28
C VAL A 140 30.43 32.90 14.43
N LEU A 141 31.44 32.10 14.09
CA LEU A 141 32.42 31.54 15.02
C LEU A 141 33.82 32.04 14.69
N THR A 142 34.76 31.87 15.62
CA THR A 142 36.16 32.28 15.45
C THR A 142 36.90 31.48 14.36
N GLY A 143 36.45 30.25 14.10
CA GLY A 143 37.03 29.36 13.10
C GLY A 143 36.20 28.08 12.94
N GLY A 144 36.62 27.23 12.00
CA GLY A 144 35.93 25.99 11.65
C GLY A 144 36.10 24.84 12.64
N GLU A 145 36.89 25.02 13.71
CA GLU A 145 37.20 23.93 14.65
C GLU A 145 35.99 23.47 15.47
N ILE A 146 35.14 24.38 15.95
CA ILE A 146 33.92 24.02 16.69
C ILE A 146 32.94 23.25 15.79
N PRO A 147 32.65 23.72 14.56
CA PRO A 147 31.91 22.93 13.59
C PRO A 147 32.55 21.56 13.33
N ALA A 148 33.88 21.47 13.24
CA ALA A 148 34.56 20.19 12.97
C ALA A 148 34.34 19.21 14.12
N MET A 149 34.46 19.70 15.35
CA MET A 149 34.18 18.91 16.55
C MET A 149 32.73 18.42 16.59
N ALA A 150 31.77 19.30 16.29
CA ALA A 150 30.35 18.95 16.28
C ALA A 150 30.00 17.91 15.20
N VAL A 151 30.50 18.08 13.98
CA VAL A 151 30.27 17.14 12.87
C VAL A 151 30.91 15.79 13.16
N ALA A 152 32.17 15.77 13.60
CA ALA A 152 32.89 14.54 13.91
C ALA A 152 32.23 13.77 15.07
N ASP A 153 31.81 14.44 16.15
CA ASP A 153 31.09 13.81 17.27
C ASP A 153 29.76 13.22 16.80
N CYS A 154 28.95 14.00 16.08
CA CYS A 154 27.64 13.56 15.60
C CYS A 154 27.74 12.33 14.67
N VAL A 155 28.72 12.33 13.76
CA VAL A 155 29.01 11.20 12.87
C VAL A 155 29.49 9.98 13.67
N ALA A 156 30.39 10.17 14.63
CA ALA A 156 30.95 9.09 15.42
C ALA A 156 29.87 8.35 16.24
N ARG A 157 28.89 9.06 16.80
CA ARG A 157 27.77 8.47 17.55
C ARG A 157 26.92 7.51 16.71
N LEU A 158 26.89 7.67 15.39
CA LEU A 158 26.14 6.82 14.46
C LEU A 158 26.89 5.56 14.04
N LEU A 159 28.18 5.42 14.41
CA LEU A 159 28.96 4.25 14.05
C LEU A 159 28.57 3.03 14.91
N PRO A 160 28.46 1.84 14.31
CA PRO A 160 28.19 0.62 15.06
C PRO A 160 29.22 0.38 16.17
N GLY A 161 28.73 0.08 17.38
CA GLY A 161 29.57 -0.21 18.55
C GLY A 161 30.00 1.00 19.39
N VAL A 162 29.65 2.23 18.98
CA VAL A 162 29.90 3.46 19.75
C VAL A 162 28.83 3.68 20.82
N LEU A 163 27.56 3.60 20.44
CA LEU A 163 26.41 3.64 21.37
C LEU A 163 25.87 2.23 21.63
N ALA A 164 25.07 2.10 22.69
CA ALA A 164 24.33 0.86 22.95
C ALA A 164 23.31 0.61 21.82
N GLU A 165 23.08 -0.68 21.51
CA GLU A 165 22.21 -1.11 20.43
C GLU A 165 20.81 -0.48 20.54
N GLY A 166 20.27 0.02 19.43
CA GLY A 166 18.97 0.70 19.38
C GLY A 166 18.89 2.08 20.02
N SER A 167 19.95 2.60 20.66
CA SER A 167 19.91 3.91 21.33
C SER A 167 19.81 5.05 20.32
N ALA A 168 20.63 5.04 19.27
CA ALA A 168 20.60 6.06 18.23
C ALA A 168 19.26 6.12 17.48
N GLU A 169 18.52 5.01 17.40
CA GLU A 169 17.25 4.92 16.66
C GLU A 169 16.07 5.57 17.41
N ARG A 170 16.20 5.75 18.73
CA ARG A 170 15.13 6.25 19.61
C ARG A 170 15.36 7.69 20.07
N GLU A 171 16.45 8.31 19.64
CA GLU A 171 16.80 9.70 19.97
C GLU A 171 15.99 10.74 19.20
N SER A 172 16.08 11.98 19.66
CA SER A 172 15.48 13.13 18.98
C SER A 172 16.02 13.22 17.54
N HIS A 173 15.14 13.56 16.60
CA HIS A 173 15.39 13.63 15.16
C HIS A 173 15.50 12.27 14.45
N SER A 174 15.50 11.14 15.17
CA SER A 174 15.64 9.83 14.51
C SER A 174 14.45 9.44 13.63
N GLY A 175 13.24 9.89 13.99
CA GLY A 175 12.02 9.79 13.19
C GLY A 175 11.33 11.13 12.94
N MET A 176 12.10 12.22 12.78
CA MET A 176 11.56 13.59 12.69
C MET A 176 10.69 14.01 13.90
N LEU A 177 10.91 13.39 15.06
CA LEU A 177 10.29 13.76 16.33
C LEU A 177 11.36 14.06 17.37
N LEU A 178 11.05 14.92 18.32
CA LEU A 178 11.78 15.01 19.59
C LEU A 178 11.44 13.81 20.46
N GLU A 179 12.37 13.41 21.33
CA GLU A 179 12.10 12.38 22.33
C GLU A 179 10.97 12.78 23.29
N TYR A 180 10.26 11.76 23.75
CA TYR A 180 9.28 11.87 24.83
C TYR A 180 9.93 12.39 26.13
N PRO A 181 9.14 12.90 27.09
CA PRO A 181 9.67 13.32 28.39
C PRO A 181 10.36 12.18 29.14
N GLN A 182 11.64 12.38 29.48
CA GLN A 182 12.43 11.44 30.27
C GLN A 182 12.33 11.78 31.77
N TYR A 183 12.34 10.74 32.61
CA TYR A 183 12.22 10.87 34.06
C TYR A 183 13.28 10.02 34.76
N THR A 184 13.90 10.58 35.80
CA THR A 184 14.81 9.85 36.68
C THR A 184 14.07 9.32 37.91
N ARG A 185 14.71 8.42 38.65
CA ARG A 185 14.22 8.00 39.98
C ARG A 185 14.53 9.07 41.04
N PRO A 186 13.75 9.16 42.14
CA PRO A 186 12.53 8.39 42.46
C PRO A 186 11.29 8.84 41.66
N ALA A 187 10.21 8.04 41.71
CA ALA A 187 8.98 8.25 40.92
C ALA A 187 8.18 9.52 41.28
N GLU A 188 8.45 10.10 42.45
CA GLU A 188 7.87 11.37 42.88
C GLU A 188 8.96 12.23 43.52
N ILE A 189 9.05 13.49 43.09
CA ILE A 189 9.96 14.50 43.65
C ILE A 189 9.15 15.78 43.85
N GLU A 190 9.12 16.30 45.08
CA GLU A 190 8.45 17.55 45.42
C GLU A 190 6.98 17.62 44.94
N GLY A 191 6.24 16.51 45.07
CA GLY A 191 4.84 16.41 44.63
C GLY A 191 4.65 16.22 43.12
N LYS A 192 5.73 16.16 42.32
CA LYS A 192 5.68 15.90 40.88
C LYS A 192 5.86 14.41 40.62
N LYS A 193 4.81 13.77 40.11
CA LYS A 193 4.81 12.34 39.79
C LYS A 193 5.21 12.09 38.33
N VAL A 194 5.88 10.96 38.11
CA VAL A 194 6.03 10.40 36.77
C VAL A 194 4.68 9.88 36.25
N PRO A 195 4.42 9.88 34.93
CA PRO A 195 3.22 9.29 34.35
C PRO A 195 3.04 7.83 34.78
N GLU A 196 1.86 7.48 35.30
CA GLU A 196 1.57 6.15 35.85
C GLU A 196 1.80 5.02 34.83
N ILE A 197 1.55 5.29 33.54
CA ILE A 197 1.77 4.31 32.48
C ILE A 197 3.24 3.84 32.41
N LEU A 198 4.19 4.72 32.71
CA LEU A 198 5.62 4.37 32.73
C LEU A 198 5.98 3.44 33.91
N LEU A 199 5.09 3.33 34.90
CA LEU A 199 5.24 2.42 36.05
C LEU A 199 4.49 1.08 35.84
N SER A 200 3.72 0.93 34.76
CA SER A 200 2.79 -0.19 34.57
C SER A 200 3.44 -1.52 34.15
N GLY A 201 4.65 -1.49 33.60
CA GLY A 201 5.33 -2.66 33.02
C GLY A 201 4.74 -3.16 31.70
N LYS A 202 3.72 -2.49 31.16
CA LYS A 202 3.05 -2.85 29.91
C LYS A 202 3.78 -2.25 28.71
N HIS A 203 4.71 -3.00 28.14
CA HIS A 203 5.64 -2.52 27.12
C HIS A 203 4.93 -1.88 25.91
N GLU A 204 3.87 -2.50 25.37
CA GLU A 204 3.11 -1.96 24.22
C GLU A 204 2.41 -0.62 24.56
N GLU A 205 1.78 -0.52 25.74
CA GLU A 205 1.11 0.71 26.17
C GLU A 205 2.12 1.83 26.47
N ILE A 206 3.30 1.48 26.97
CA ILE A 206 4.41 2.41 27.19
C ILE A 206 4.93 2.96 25.86
N GLU A 207 5.19 2.10 24.88
CA GLU A 207 5.64 2.53 23.55
C GLU A 207 4.61 3.44 22.85
N ALA A 208 3.32 3.09 22.95
CA ALA A 208 2.24 3.93 22.44
C ALA A 208 2.12 5.28 23.17
N TRP A 209 2.41 5.32 24.47
CA TRP A 209 2.48 6.59 25.22
C TRP A 209 3.70 7.41 24.80
N GLN A 210 4.87 6.79 24.65
CA GLN A 210 6.11 7.44 24.25
C GLN A 210 5.96 8.13 22.89
N LEU A 211 5.38 7.44 21.90
CA LEU A 211 5.13 8.02 20.58
C LEU A 211 4.20 9.24 20.66
N ARG A 212 3.07 9.13 21.37
CA ARG A 212 2.12 10.25 21.52
C ARG A 212 2.76 11.45 22.23
N ALA A 213 3.50 11.21 23.31
CA ALA A 213 4.18 12.26 24.06
C ALA A 213 5.30 12.94 23.23
N ALA A 214 5.98 12.17 22.37
CA ALA A 214 6.96 12.69 21.41
C ALA A 214 6.29 13.58 20.35
N GLU A 215 5.17 13.14 19.76
CA GLU A 215 4.38 13.92 18.80
C GLU A 215 3.92 15.26 19.41
N GLU A 216 3.30 15.22 20.59
CA GLU A 216 2.81 16.43 21.29
C GLU A 216 3.94 17.39 21.64
N ARG A 217 5.05 16.86 22.15
CA ARG A 217 6.23 17.66 22.50
C ARG A 217 6.85 18.30 21.28
N THR A 218 6.96 17.57 20.17
CA THR A 218 7.49 18.08 18.90
C THR A 218 6.60 19.18 18.37
N LYS A 219 5.28 18.94 18.29
CA LYS A 219 4.29 19.93 17.86
C LYS A 219 4.40 21.23 18.67
N ARG A 220 4.62 21.14 19.98
CA ARG A 220 4.74 22.31 20.86
C ARG A 220 6.10 23.02 20.77
N LYS A 221 7.21 22.27 20.69
CA LYS A 221 8.57 22.84 20.81
C LYS A 221 9.28 23.09 19.48
N ARG A 222 8.95 22.31 18.45
CA ARG A 222 9.53 22.33 17.11
C ARG A 222 8.42 22.10 16.07
N PRO A 223 7.48 23.07 15.93
CA PRO A 223 6.37 22.94 14.98
C PRO A 223 6.87 22.72 13.55
N ASP A 224 7.99 23.35 13.19
CA ASP A 224 8.69 23.17 11.91
C ASP A 224 9.08 21.71 11.64
N LEU A 225 9.46 20.97 12.69
CA LEU A 225 9.83 19.56 12.61
C LEU A 225 8.58 18.66 12.60
N TYR A 226 7.55 19.02 13.37
CA TYR A 226 6.28 18.29 13.40
C TYR A 226 5.55 18.34 12.05
N ASP A 227 5.57 19.47 11.36
CA ASP A 227 4.94 19.61 10.04
C ASP A 227 5.58 18.64 9.03
N LYS A 228 6.92 18.53 9.03
CA LYS A 228 7.64 17.55 8.20
C LYS A 228 7.28 16.11 8.56
N TYR A 229 7.19 15.79 9.85
CA TYR A 229 6.76 14.48 10.32
C TYR A 229 5.33 14.16 9.87
N ALA A 230 4.40 15.11 10.01
CA ALA A 230 3.00 14.94 9.62
C ALA A 230 2.85 14.73 8.11
N GLU A 231 3.59 15.47 7.28
CA GLU A 231 3.61 15.28 5.83
C GLU A 231 4.18 13.90 5.44
N GLN A 232 5.25 13.44 6.10
CA GLN A 232 5.83 12.14 5.85
C GLN A 232 4.90 11.00 6.29
N LYS A 233 4.27 11.14 7.46
CA LYS A 233 3.25 10.20 7.96
C LYS A 233 2.08 10.11 6.98
N GLN A 234 1.60 11.25 6.49
CA GLN A 234 0.52 11.31 5.51
C GLN A 234 0.90 10.68 4.15
N LYS A 235 2.14 10.86 3.68
CA LYS A 235 2.64 10.18 2.47
C LYS A 235 2.70 8.65 2.61
N ASN A 236 2.84 8.15 3.84
CA ASN A 236 2.92 6.73 4.14
C ASN A 236 1.55 6.10 4.49
N GLU A 237 0.50 6.92 4.71
CA GLU A 237 -0.86 6.44 4.96
C GLU A 237 -1.56 6.07 3.65
N VAL A 238 -2.03 4.82 3.59
CA VAL A 238 -2.70 4.24 2.42
C VAL A 238 -4.21 4.29 2.63
N PHE A 239 -4.88 5.21 1.95
CA PHE A 239 -6.33 5.34 1.92
C PHE A 239 -6.90 4.51 0.76
N TYR A 240 -7.19 3.23 1.04
CA TYR A 240 -7.53 2.25 0.01
C TYR A 240 -9.04 2.12 -0.23
N PHE A 241 -9.48 2.51 -1.44
CA PHE A 241 -10.88 2.46 -1.89
C PHE A 241 -11.04 1.68 -3.22
N ASP A 242 -10.19 0.66 -3.46
CA ASP A 242 -10.33 -0.29 -4.58
C ASP A 242 -10.64 -1.74 -4.11
N ASN A 243 -11.48 -1.86 -3.09
CA ASN A 243 -11.93 -3.14 -2.53
C ASN A 243 -12.69 -4.04 -3.52
N SER A 244 -13.24 -3.48 -4.60
CA SER A 244 -13.84 -4.27 -5.68
C SER A 244 -12.81 -4.96 -6.57
N ALA A 245 -11.56 -4.46 -6.66
CA ALA A 245 -10.47 -5.16 -7.35
C ALA A 245 -9.85 -6.24 -6.47
N THR A 246 -9.57 -5.94 -5.21
CA THR A 246 -9.13 -6.89 -4.18
C THR A 246 -9.25 -6.22 -2.82
N THR A 247 -9.47 -7.00 -1.77
CA THR A 247 -9.46 -6.51 -0.39
C THR A 247 -8.12 -6.80 0.29
N ARG A 248 -7.71 -5.98 1.27
CA ARG A 248 -6.65 -6.36 2.21
C ARG A 248 -7.14 -7.57 3.02
N GLN A 249 -6.29 -8.58 3.17
CA GLN A 249 -6.62 -9.77 3.95
C GLN A 249 -6.76 -9.40 5.44
N ASP A 250 -7.76 -9.96 6.13
CA ASP A 250 -7.96 -9.74 7.57
C ASP A 250 -6.84 -10.44 8.37
N ASP A 251 -6.32 -9.79 9.41
CA ASP A 251 -5.21 -10.35 10.19
C ASP A 251 -5.59 -11.66 10.89
N ARG A 252 -6.88 -11.84 11.25
CA ARG A 252 -7.40 -13.10 11.81
C ARG A 252 -7.42 -14.22 10.77
N VAL A 253 -7.67 -13.88 9.50
CA VAL A 253 -7.57 -14.82 8.37
C VAL A 253 -6.11 -15.22 8.16
N THR A 254 -5.18 -14.27 8.21
CA THR A 254 -3.74 -14.54 8.13
C THR A 254 -3.27 -15.49 9.24
N ALA A 255 -3.72 -15.26 10.47
CA ALA A 255 -3.40 -16.12 11.60
C ALA A 255 -3.92 -17.55 11.40
N GLU A 256 -5.15 -17.70 10.89
CA GLU A 256 -5.76 -19.00 10.58
C GLU A 256 -4.97 -19.75 9.49
N MET A 257 -4.62 -19.06 8.40
CA MET A 257 -3.83 -19.65 7.32
C MET A 257 -2.46 -20.13 7.82
N ARG A 258 -1.80 -19.32 8.66
CA ARG A 258 -0.50 -19.68 9.25
C ARG A 258 -0.62 -20.91 10.15
N ALA A 259 -1.68 -21.00 10.95
CA ALA A 259 -1.92 -22.16 11.79
C ALA A 259 -2.17 -23.42 10.94
N ALA A 260 -3.03 -23.34 9.92
CA ALA A 260 -3.29 -24.45 9.01
C ALA A 260 -2.02 -24.89 8.27
N ALA A 261 -1.23 -23.96 7.74
CA ALA A 261 0.03 -24.27 7.05
C ALA A 261 1.07 -24.94 7.97
N ARG A 262 1.18 -24.49 9.23
CA ARG A 262 2.18 -24.98 10.17
C ARG A 262 1.79 -26.32 10.79
N PHE A 263 0.52 -26.51 11.12
CA PHE A 263 0.08 -27.65 11.95
C PHE A 263 -0.76 -28.68 11.19
N LEU A 264 -1.32 -28.34 10.02
CA LEU A 264 -2.17 -29.22 9.20
C LEU A 264 -1.55 -29.49 7.81
N TYR A 265 -0.24 -29.76 7.77
CA TYR A 265 0.51 -29.96 6.52
C TYR A 265 0.33 -31.37 5.89
N GLY A 266 -0.39 -32.27 6.56
CA GLY A 266 -0.70 -33.59 6.02
C GLY A 266 -1.58 -33.50 4.77
N ASN A 267 -1.39 -34.42 3.82
CA ASN A 267 -2.27 -34.51 2.66
C ASN A 267 -3.65 -35.08 3.10
N PRO A 268 -4.77 -34.39 2.84
CA PRO A 268 -6.11 -34.87 3.21
C PRO A 268 -6.47 -36.26 2.66
N SER A 269 -5.84 -36.68 1.55
CA SER A 269 -6.05 -38.00 0.95
C SER A 269 -5.29 -39.15 1.66
N SER A 270 -4.46 -38.84 2.68
CA SER A 270 -3.64 -39.84 3.37
C SER A 270 -4.35 -40.45 4.58
N LEU A 271 -4.23 -41.78 4.74
CA LEU A 271 -4.88 -42.54 5.83
C LEU A 271 -4.24 -42.38 7.22
N HIS A 272 -3.04 -41.79 7.30
CA HIS A 272 -2.36 -41.57 8.57
C HIS A 272 -2.98 -40.41 9.35
N HIS A 273 -2.72 -40.32 10.66
CA HIS A 273 -3.31 -39.32 11.55
C HIS A 273 -3.21 -37.86 11.02
N LEU A 274 -2.06 -37.45 10.46
CA LEU A 274 -1.88 -36.11 9.90
C LEU A 274 -2.82 -35.79 8.72
N GLY A 275 -3.18 -36.80 7.92
CA GLY A 275 -4.07 -36.65 6.76
C GLY A 275 -5.52 -36.58 7.22
N VAL A 276 -5.88 -37.41 8.21
CA VAL A 276 -7.21 -37.38 8.86
C VAL A 276 -7.47 -36.03 9.53
N GLU A 277 -6.50 -35.43 10.22
CA GLU A 277 -6.68 -34.10 10.82
C GLU A 277 -6.82 -32.99 9.75
N ALA A 278 -6.06 -33.08 8.66
CA ALA A 278 -6.20 -32.17 7.52
C ALA A 278 -7.57 -32.31 6.82
N GLU A 279 -8.05 -33.54 6.63
CA GLU A 279 -9.37 -33.85 6.08
C GLU A 279 -10.50 -33.31 6.98
N LYS A 280 -10.40 -33.47 8.30
CA LYS A 280 -11.38 -32.89 9.26
C LYS A 280 -11.49 -31.37 9.07
N LYS A 281 -10.38 -30.66 8.94
CA LYS A 281 -10.38 -29.20 8.71
C LYS A 281 -10.96 -28.83 7.35
N LEU A 282 -10.61 -29.58 6.30
CA LEU A 282 -11.17 -29.41 4.95
C LEU A 282 -12.70 -29.53 4.98
N ARG A 283 -13.20 -30.59 5.64
CA ARG A 283 -14.62 -30.88 5.80
C ARG A 283 -15.35 -29.80 6.58
N ALA A 284 -14.81 -29.38 7.71
CA ALA A 284 -15.37 -28.30 8.53
C ALA A 284 -15.45 -26.97 7.75
N SER A 285 -14.41 -26.65 6.98
CA SER A 285 -14.37 -25.45 6.13
C SER A 285 -15.45 -25.51 5.04
N ARG A 286 -15.60 -26.67 4.39
CA ARG A 286 -16.63 -26.91 3.37
C ARG A 286 -18.04 -26.77 3.93
N LYS A 287 -18.29 -27.40 5.10
CA LYS A 287 -19.58 -27.30 5.78
C LYS A 287 -19.93 -25.85 6.13
N LEU A 288 -18.99 -25.10 6.71
CA LEU A 288 -19.21 -23.69 7.04
C LEU A 288 -19.63 -22.88 5.81
N LEU A 289 -18.89 -23.03 4.70
CA LEU A 289 -19.19 -22.31 3.46
C LEU A 289 -20.55 -22.73 2.86
N ALA A 290 -20.89 -24.02 2.89
CA ALA A 290 -22.18 -24.52 2.46
C ALA A 290 -23.33 -23.88 3.27
N ASP A 291 -23.18 -23.84 4.59
CA ASP A 291 -24.16 -23.25 5.50
C ASP A 291 -24.37 -21.75 5.19
N THR A 292 -23.31 -20.99 4.85
CA THR A 292 -23.43 -19.55 4.54
C THR A 292 -24.32 -19.24 3.33
N ILE A 293 -24.53 -20.19 2.42
CA ILE A 293 -25.40 -20.02 1.23
C ILE A 293 -26.64 -20.92 1.25
N GLY A 294 -26.85 -21.68 2.33
CA GLY A 294 -27.94 -22.65 2.44
C GLY A 294 -27.82 -23.84 1.47
N ALA A 295 -26.59 -24.23 1.12
CA ALA A 295 -26.28 -25.41 0.30
C ALA A 295 -25.92 -26.62 1.17
N LYS A 296 -25.79 -27.80 0.54
CA LYS A 296 -25.25 -29.00 1.20
C LYS A 296 -23.74 -29.04 1.08
N GLU A 297 -23.08 -29.71 2.02
CA GLU A 297 -21.62 -29.85 2.06
C GLU A 297 -21.05 -30.39 0.73
N GLN A 298 -21.67 -31.43 0.16
CA GLN A 298 -21.24 -32.06 -1.09
C GLN A 298 -21.47 -31.21 -2.36
N GLU A 299 -22.15 -30.08 -2.24
CA GLU A 299 -22.44 -29.17 -3.36
C GLU A 299 -21.40 -28.05 -3.49
N ILE A 300 -20.44 -27.95 -2.56
CA ILE A 300 -19.36 -26.98 -2.59
C ILE A 300 -18.10 -27.64 -3.14
N PHE A 301 -17.49 -27.02 -4.16
CA PHE A 301 -16.25 -27.48 -4.78
C PHE A 301 -15.18 -26.39 -4.74
N PHE A 302 -14.02 -26.67 -4.16
CA PHE A 302 -12.94 -25.69 -4.07
C PHE A 302 -12.22 -25.50 -5.41
N THR A 303 -11.93 -24.24 -5.73
CA THR A 303 -11.26 -23.83 -6.97
C THR A 303 -10.14 -22.83 -6.65
N SER A 304 -9.26 -22.51 -7.59
CA SER A 304 -8.18 -21.54 -7.39
C SER A 304 -8.67 -20.08 -7.38
N CYS A 305 -9.81 -19.78 -8.01
CA CYS A 305 -10.38 -18.44 -8.09
C CYS A 305 -11.75 -18.49 -8.79
N ALA A 306 -12.51 -17.39 -8.73
CA ALA A 306 -13.76 -17.30 -9.48
C ALA A 306 -13.60 -17.38 -11.00
N THR A 307 -12.41 -17.08 -11.55
CA THR A 307 -12.17 -17.29 -12.99
C THR A 307 -12.21 -18.77 -13.35
N GLU A 308 -11.63 -19.64 -12.50
CA GLU A 308 -11.75 -21.10 -12.63
C GLU A 308 -13.20 -21.53 -12.45
N SER A 309 -13.89 -21.02 -11.41
CA SER A 309 -15.30 -21.34 -11.14
C SER A 309 -16.21 -20.97 -12.31
N ASN A 310 -16.10 -19.76 -12.86
CA ASN A 310 -16.90 -19.28 -13.99
C ASN A 310 -16.62 -20.10 -15.26
N ASN A 311 -15.35 -20.39 -15.55
CA ASN A 311 -15.00 -21.26 -16.68
C ASN A 311 -15.61 -22.64 -16.51
N TRP A 312 -15.59 -23.17 -15.29
CA TRP A 312 -16.07 -24.51 -15.00
C TRP A 312 -17.59 -24.58 -15.03
N ALA A 313 -18.27 -23.59 -14.46
CA ALA A 313 -19.71 -23.45 -14.51
C ALA A 313 -20.24 -23.47 -15.94
N LEU A 314 -19.63 -22.69 -16.84
CA LEU A 314 -20.04 -22.66 -18.25
C LEU A 314 -19.64 -23.95 -18.98
N ARG A 315 -18.34 -24.22 -19.05
CA ARG A 315 -17.82 -25.31 -19.91
C ARG A 315 -18.15 -26.69 -19.36
N GLY A 316 -17.98 -26.89 -18.06
CA GLY A 316 -18.20 -28.18 -17.39
C GLY A 316 -19.65 -28.61 -17.43
N TYR A 317 -20.59 -27.67 -17.25
CA TYR A 317 -22.02 -27.94 -17.36
C TYR A 317 -22.42 -28.29 -18.79
N LEU A 318 -22.08 -27.44 -19.75
CA LEU A 318 -22.50 -27.60 -21.14
C LEU A 318 -21.93 -28.88 -21.78
N GLN A 319 -20.68 -29.23 -21.46
CA GLN A 319 -20.06 -30.47 -21.93
C GLN A 319 -20.71 -31.72 -21.33
N ALA A 320 -21.10 -31.67 -20.05
CA ALA A 320 -21.75 -32.80 -19.37
C ALA A 320 -23.22 -32.97 -19.78
N ASN A 321 -23.85 -31.92 -20.29
CA ASN A 321 -25.29 -31.89 -20.60
C ASN A 321 -25.54 -31.48 -22.07
N PRO A 322 -25.05 -32.24 -23.07
CA PRO A 322 -25.17 -31.88 -24.48
C PRO A 322 -26.62 -31.83 -24.99
N ARG A 323 -27.57 -32.41 -24.24
CA ARG A 323 -29.01 -32.41 -24.54
C ARG A 323 -29.78 -31.28 -23.86
N ALA A 324 -29.12 -30.45 -23.04
CA ALA A 324 -29.77 -29.32 -22.37
C ALA A 324 -30.12 -28.18 -23.35
N GLY A 325 -29.55 -28.18 -24.55
CA GLY A 325 -29.75 -27.18 -25.59
C GLY A 325 -28.44 -26.51 -26.01
N ARG A 326 -28.47 -25.77 -27.11
CA ARG A 326 -27.27 -25.15 -27.69
C ARG A 326 -27.16 -23.64 -27.48
N GLN A 327 -28.11 -23.00 -26.82
CA GLN A 327 -28.09 -21.56 -26.59
C GLN A 327 -27.58 -21.21 -25.18
N ILE A 328 -26.71 -20.21 -25.11
CA ILE A 328 -26.16 -19.63 -23.87
C ILE A 328 -26.53 -18.15 -23.85
N LEU A 329 -27.15 -17.68 -22.77
CA LEU A 329 -27.40 -16.27 -22.55
C LEU A 329 -26.48 -15.75 -21.45
N ILE A 330 -25.83 -14.61 -21.67
CA ILE A 330 -25.02 -13.94 -20.64
C ILE A 330 -25.46 -12.49 -20.51
N SER A 331 -25.32 -11.88 -19.34
CA SER A 331 -25.47 -10.42 -19.22
C SER A 331 -24.42 -9.69 -20.08
N ALA A 332 -24.79 -8.57 -20.70
CA ALA A 332 -23.83 -7.70 -21.39
C ALA A 332 -22.78 -7.06 -20.45
N ALA A 333 -23.04 -7.09 -19.13
CA ALA A 333 -22.22 -6.52 -18.07
C ALA A 333 -21.41 -7.57 -17.28
N GLU A 334 -21.18 -8.75 -17.86
CA GLU A 334 -20.41 -9.83 -17.24
C GLU A 334 -18.91 -9.54 -17.09
N HIS A 335 -18.31 -10.15 -16.07
CA HIS A 335 -16.84 -10.18 -15.93
C HIS A 335 -16.19 -10.90 -17.13
N PRO A 336 -14.98 -10.51 -17.58
CA PRO A 336 -14.28 -11.17 -18.68
C PRO A 336 -14.15 -12.70 -18.55
N SER A 337 -14.06 -13.23 -17.34
CA SER A 337 -14.04 -14.69 -17.12
C SER A 337 -15.31 -15.41 -17.57
N VAL A 338 -16.45 -14.72 -17.68
CA VAL A 338 -17.70 -15.26 -18.22
C VAL A 338 -17.83 -14.88 -19.69
N SER A 339 -17.67 -13.60 -20.05
CA SER A 339 -17.90 -13.13 -21.42
C SER A 339 -16.89 -13.69 -22.43
N GLU A 340 -15.61 -13.79 -22.09
CA GLU A 340 -14.60 -14.42 -22.96
C GLU A 340 -14.79 -15.94 -23.05
N THR A 341 -15.20 -16.57 -21.95
CA THR A 341 -15.52 -18.01 -21.94
C THR A 341 -16.72 -18.31 -22.83
N ALA A 342 -17.77 -17.50 -22.75
CA ALA A 342 -18.93 -17.59 -23.61
C ALA A 342 -18.54 -17.35 -25.07
N ALA A 343 -17.78 -16.29 -25.37
CA ALA A 343 -17.29 -16.03 -26.73
C ALA A 343 -16.48 -17.22 -27.30
N ALA A 344 -15.64 -17.87 -26.49
CA ALA A 344 -14.91 -19.07 -26.88
C ALA A 344 -15.83 -20.28 -27.11
N LEU A 345 -16.93 -20.41 -26.37
CA LEU A 345 -17.96 -21.42 -26.59
C LEU A 345 -18.78 -21.13 -27.88
N GLY A 346 -18.99 -19.86 -28.21
CA GLY A 346 -19.65 -19.44 -29.44
C GLY A 346 -18.88 -19.76 -30.73
N LYS A 347 -17.54 -19.91 -30.64
CA LYS A 347 -16.72 -20.47 -31.73
C LYS A 347 -16.91 -21.97 -31.92
N LYS A 348 -17.63 -22.63 -31.02
CA LYS A 348 -18.05 -24.03 -31.13
C LYS A 348 -19.52 -24.06 -31.54
N GLU A 349 -20.16 -25.21 -31.37
CA GLU A 349 -21.57 -25.43 -31.74
C GLU A 349 -22.58 -24.84 -30.74
N TYR A 350 -22.25 -23.75 -30.03
CA TYR A 350 -23.16 -23.03 -29.13
C TYR A 350 -23.54 -21.67 -29.69
N GLU A 351 -24.80 -21.32 -29.60
CA GLU A 351 -25.31 -19.98 -29.89
C GLU A 351 -25.21 -19.12 -28.63
N VAL A 352 -24.35 -18.10 -28.65
CA VAL A 352 -24.16 -17.19 -27.52
C VAL A 352 -24.85 -15.87 -27.83
N ARG A 353 -25.74 -15.44 -26.94
CA ARG A 353 -26.37 -14.12 -27.02
C ARG A 353 -26.19 -13.35 -25.72
N GLU A 354 -26.09 -12.05 -25.85
CA GLU A 354 -25.96 -11.13 -24.72
C GLU A 354 -27.31 -10.50 -24.41
N ILE A 355 -27.65 -10.51 -23.12
CA ILE A 355 -28.84 -9.85 -22.61
C ILE A 355 -28.44 -8.40 -22.29
N PRO A 356 -29.10 -7.41 -22.91
CA PRO A 356 -28.80 -6.00 -22.65
C PRO A 356 -29.10 -5.64 -21.19
N VAL A 357 -28.41 -4.59 -20.73
CA VAL A 357 -28.68 -3.94 -19.45
C VAL A 357 -29.26 -2.57 -19.70
N ARG A 358 -30.12 -2.11 -18.79
CA ARG A 358 -30.71 -0.77 -18.82
C ARG A 358 -29.71 0.27 -18.32
N SER A 359 -30.08 1.54 -18.41
CA SER A 359 -29.25 2.67 -17.95
C SER A 359 -28.99 2.70 -16.43
N ASP A 360 -29.80 1.98 -15.64
CA ASP A 360 -29.60 1.79 -14.19
C ASP A 360 -28.70 0.56 -13.87
N GLY A 361 -28.25 -0.15 -14.90
CA GLY A 361 -27.38 -1.32 -14.79
C GLY A 361 -28.11 -2.64 -14.55
N LEU A 362 -29.44 -2.63 -14.41
CA LEU A 362 -30.23 -3.85 -14.26
C LEU A 362 -30.45 -4.53 -15.61
N LEU A 363 -30.50 -5.85 -15.59
CA LEU A 363 -30.76 -6.69 -16.76
C LEU A 363 -32.16 -6.42 -17.32
N ASP A 364 -32.28 -6.33 -18.65
CA ASP A 364 -33.57 -6.16 -19.31
C ASP A 364 -34.31 -7.50 -19.35
N LEU A 365 -35.35 -7.62 -18.50
CA LEU A 365 -36.15 -8.83 -18.36
C LEU A 365 -37.02 -9.12 -19.60
N GLU A 366 -37.47 -8.09 -20.32
CA GLU A 366 -38.23 -8.29 -21.56
C GLU A 366 -37.29 -8.77 -22.67
N ALA A 367 -36.08 -8.24 -22.73
CA ALA A 367 -35.05 -8.75 -23.62
C ALA A 367 -34.71 -10.21 -23.29
N LEU A 368 -34.49 -10.56 -22.01
CA LEU A 368 -34.28 -11.94 -21.57
C LEU A 368 -35.41 -12.86 -22.05
N LYS A 369 -36.67 -12.47 -21.82
CA LYS A 369 -37.85 -13.22 -22.24
C LYS A 369 -37.88 -13.44 -23.76
N SER A 370 -37.53 -12.42 -24.54
CA SER A 370 -37.50 -12.51 -26.00
C SER A 370 -36.34 -13.33 -26.56
N LEU A 371 -35.20 -13.35 -25.85
CA LEU A 371 -33.98 -14.05 -26.27
C LEU A 371 -34.00 -15.54 -25.92
N MET A 372 -34.72 -15.91 -24.86
CA MET A 372 -34.86 -17.31 -24.44
C MET A 372 -35.64 -18.13 -25.46
N THR A 373 -35.19 -19.36 -25.66
CA THR A 373 -35.75 -20.33 -26.60
C THR A 373 -35.82 -21.70 -25.93
N PRO A 374 -36.53 -22.68 -26.53
CA PRO A 374 -36.43 -24.07 -26.10
C PRO A 374 -35.01 -24.65 -26.15
N GLU A 375 -34.05 -23.97 -26.80
CA GLU A 375 -32.63 -24.35 -26.86
C GLU A 375 -31.76 -23.68 -25.77
N THR A 376 -32.32 -22.79 -24.93
CA THR A 376 -31.54 -22.16 -23.85
C THR A 376 -31.09 -23.18 -22.81
N ALA A 377 -29.80 -23.50 -22.77
CA ALA A 377 -29.22 -24.43 -21.81
C ALA A 377 -28.83 -23.70 -20.51
N LEU A 378 -28.20 -22.54 -20.64
CA LEU A 378 -27.58 -21.82 -19.53
C LEU A 378 -27.81 -20.32 -19.67
N VAL A 379 -28.17 -19.67 -18.56
CA VAL A 379 -28.16 -18.21 -18.41
C VAL A 379 -27.14 -17.86 -17.34
N SER A 380 -26.19 -16.97 -17.63
CA SER A 380 -25.17 -16.52 -16.68
C SER A 380 -25.36 -15.03 -16.37
N VAL A 381 -25.50 -14.71 -15.08
CA VAL A 381 -25.72 -13.34 -14.60
C VAL A 381 -24.85 -13.07 -13.38
N CYS A 382 -24.03 -12.01 -13.40
CA CYS A 382 -23.34 -11.50 -12.23
C CYS A 382 -24.35 -10.92 -11.26
N HIS A 383 -24.35 -11.36 -10.01
CA HIS A 383 -25.33 -10.93 -9.01
C HIS A 383 -25.14 -9.45 -8.65
N VAL A 384 -23.89 -9.00 -8.53
CA VAL A 384 -23.54 -7.59 -8.34
C VAL A 384 -22.48 -7.22 -9.37
N ASN A 385 -22.76 -6.20 -10.18
CA ASN A 385 -21.76 -5.74 -11.14
C ASN A 385 -20.58 -5.08 -10.42
N SER A 386 -19.36 -5.50 -10.77
CA SER A 386 -18.13 -5.05 -10.10
C SER A 386 -17.73 -3.60 -10.40
N GLU A 387 -18.29 -2.99 -11.45
CA GLU A 387 -17.99 -1.61 -11.85
C GLU A 387 -19.00 -0.62 -11.28
N THR A 388 -20.30 -0.95 -11.34
CA THR A 388 -21.41 -0.04 -11.02
C THR A 388 -22.08 -0.36 -9.69
N GLY A 389 -21.92 -1.58 -9.19
CA GLY A 389 -22.61 -2.06 -8.00
C GLY A 389 -24.06 -2.49 -8.24
N ALA A 390 -24.59 -2.43 -9.47
CA ALA A 390 -25.97 -2.82 -9.75
C ALA A 390 -26.24 -4.27 -9.29
N VAL A 391 -27.28 -4.45 -8.46
CA VAL A 391 -27.68 -5.73 -7.88
C VAL A 391 -28.77 -6.36 -8.75
N GLN A 392 -28.47 -7.46 -9.43
CA GLN A 392 -29.40 -8.12 -10.34
C GLN A 392 -30.49 -8.88 -9.57
N PRO A 393 -31.77 -8.80 -9.98
CA PRO A 393 -32.88 -9.49 -9.33
C PRO A 393 -32.91 -10.98 -9.71
N LEU A 394 -31.93 -11.75 -9.22
CA LEU A 394 -31.74 -13.15 -9.64
C LEU A 394 -32.94 -14.06 -9.37
N SER A 395 -33.71 -13.80 -8.31
CA SER A 395 -34.93 -14.54 -7.99
C SER A 395 -36.00 -14.37 -9.08
N GLU A 396 -36.21 -13.14 -9.55
CA GLU A 396 -37.12 -12.80 -10.65
C GLU A 396 -36.63 -13.37 -11.98
N ILE A 397 -35.32 -13.26 -12.25
CA ILE A 397 -34.67 -13.85 -13.43
C ILE A 397 -34.89 -15.37 -13.45
N SER A 398 -34.62 -16.06 -12.34
CA SER A 398 -34.84 -17.50 -12.20
C SER A 398 -36.31 -17.89 -12.41
N ALA A 399 -37.25 -17.12 -11.85
CA ALA A 399 -38.68 -17.38 -12.02
C ALA A 399 -39.13 -17.21 -13.48
N LEU A 400 -38.69 -16.14 -14.15
CA LEU A 400 -38.97 -15.90 -15.56
C LEU A 400 -38.37 -17.01 -16.43
N MET A 401 -37.10 -17.36 -16.21
CA MET A 401 -36.44 -18.45 -16.94
C MET A 401 -37.22 -19.75 -16.84
N LYS A 402 -37.61 -20.14 -15.63
CA LYS A 402 -38.35 -21.39 -15.37
C LYS A 402 -39.74 -21.40 -15.99
N SER A 403 -40.36 -20.23 -16.18
CA SER A 403 -41.65 -20.12 -16.87
C SER A 403 -41.57 -20.39 -18.38
N ILE A 404 -40.39 -20.19 -18.99
CA ILE A 404 -40.15 -20.38 -20.43
C ILE A 404 -39.54 -21.75 -20.67
N LYS A 405 -38.50 -22.09 -19.91
CA LYS A 405 -37.79 -23.36 -19.98
C LYS A 405 -37.40 -23.82 -18.56
N PRO A 406 -38.20 -24.71 -17.94
CA PRO A 406 -37.98 -25.18 -16.57
C PRO A 406 -36.60 -25.77 -16.29
N ASP A 407 -35.99 -26.41 -17.29
CA ASP A 407 -34.70 -27.09 -17.18
C ASP A 407 -33.49 -26.18 -17.47
N ALA A 408 -33.69 -24.92 -17.86
CA ALA A 408 -32.60 -23.98 -18.08
C ALA A 408 -31.89 -23.65 -16.75
N VAL A 409 -30.56 -23.73 -16.75
CA VAL A 409 -29.77 -23.48 -15.54
C VAL A 409 -29.38 -22.01 -15.44
N LEU A 410 -29.51 -21.45 -14.24
CA LEU A 410 -28.97 -20.14 -13.88
C LEU A 410 -27.61 -20.32 -13.20
N HIS A 411 -26.57 -19.74 -13.79
CA HIS A 411 -25.29 -19.50 -13.15
C HIS A 411 -25.24 -18.07 -12.60
N ALA A 412 -24.93 -17.95 -11.30
CA ALA A 412 -24.78 -16.67 -10.62
C ALA A 412 -23.30 -16.41 -10.29
N ASP A 413 -22.69 -15.40 -10.90
CA ASP A 413 -21.40 -14.89 -10.43
C ASP A 413 -21.64 -14.01 -9.19
N CYS A 414 -21.37 -14.57 -8.01
CA CYS A 414 -21.62 -13.94 -6.71
C CYS A 414 -20.35 -13.33 -6.10
N VAL A 415 -19.29 -13.11 -6.88
CA VAL A 415 -18.00 -12.60 -6.41
C VAL A 415 -18.11 -11.26 -5.69
N GLN A 416 -19.04 -10.40 -6.11
CA GLN A 416 -19.28 -9.08 -5.50
C GLN A 416 -20.47 -9.05 -4.54
N SER A 417 -21.24 -10.13 -4.41
CA SER A 417 -22.37 -10.20 -3.48
C SER A 417 -22.06 -11.04 -2.23
N TYR A 418 -21.27 -12.11 -2.38
CA TYR A 418 -20.96 -13.03 -1.28
C TYR A 418 -20.27 -12.29 -0.14
N GLY A 419 -20.76 -12.48 1.09
CA GLY A 419 -20.26 -11.78 2.28
C GLY A 419 -20.61 -10.30 2.39
N LYS A 420 -21.32 -9.73 1.41
CA LYS A 420 -21.75 -8.31 1.38
C LYS A 420 -23.27 -8.16 1.37
N LEU A 421 -23.96 -9.09 0.72
CA LEU A 421 -25.40 -9.21 0.65
C LEU A 421 -25.84 -10.61 1.11
N PRO A 422 -27.11 -10.79 1.53
CA PRO A 422 -27.66 -12.11 1.74
C PRO A 422 -27.60 -12.92 0.44
N VAL A 423 -26.95 -14.09 0.49
CA VAL A 423 -26.84 -15.00 -0.65
C VAL A 423 -27.37 -16.35 -0.20
N SER A 424 -28.46 -16.81 -0.81
CA SER A 424 -29.01 -18.14 -0.60
C SER A 424 -29.32 -18.79 -1.93
N VAL A 425 -28.74 -19.97 -2.19
CA VAL A 425 -28.91 -20.66 -3.49
C VAL A 425 -30.39 -20.96 -3.79
N LYS A 426 -31.19 -21.26 -2.75
CA LYS A 426 -32.63 -21.48 -2.88
C LYS A 426 -33.39 -20.20 -3.23
N GLN A 427 -33.06 -19.08 -2.58
CA GLN A 427 -33.75 -17.80 -2.82
C GLN A 427 -33.39 -17.22 -4.20
N LEU A 428 -32.11 -17.30 -4.59
CA LEU A 428 -31.64 -16.88 -5.91
C LEU A 428 -32.15 -17.82 -7.01
N GLY A 429 -32.40 -19.09 -6.68
CA GLY A 429 -32.90 -20.10 -7.62
C GLY A 429 -31.86 -20.53 -8.66
N CYS A 430 -30.57 -20.32 -8.39
CA CYS A 430 -29.44 -20.69 -9.23
C CYS A 430 -29.02 -22.15 -9.02
N GLY A 431 -28.54 -22.80 -10.10
CA GLY A 431 -27.97 -24.15 -10.03
C GLY A 431 -26.44 -24.15 -9.94
N LEU A 432 -25.80 -23.04 -10.29
CA LEU A 432 -24.35 -22.84 -10.22
C LEU A 432 -24.06 -21.47 -9.60
N LEU A 433 -23.07 -21.37 -8.72
CA LEU A 433 -22.70 -20.09 -8.10
C LEU A 433 -21.19 -19.99 -7.84
N SER A 434 -20.56 -18.92 -8.32
CA SER A 434 -19.11 -18.69 -8.22
C SER A 434 -18.75 -17.69 -7.12
N VAL A 435 -17.69 -17.98 -6.35
CA VAL A 435 -17.16 -17.13 -5.27
C VAL A 435 -15.64 -17.04 -5.32
N SER A 436 -15.07 -15.90 -4.91
CA SER A 436 -13.64 -15.75 -4.68
C SER A 436 -13.33 -15.11 -3.33
N ALA A 437 -12.33 -15.65 -2.63
CA ALA A 437 -12.01 -15.27 -1.25
C ALA A 437 -11.46 -13.83 -1.14
N HIS A 438 -10.63 -13.39 -2.09
CA HIS A 438 -9.96 -12.07 -2.03
C HIS A 438 -10.88 -10.85 -2.24
N LYS A 439 -12.20 -11.06 -2.34
CA LYS A 439 -13.21 -9.99 -2.34
C LYS A 439 -13.91 -9.82 -0.99
N ILE A 440 -13.61 -10.70 -0.04
CA ILE A 440 -14.19 -10.75 1.30
C ILE A 440 -13.12 -10.80 2.38
N HIS A 441 -11.96 -10.18 2.14
CA HIS A 441 -10.80 -10.15 3.05
C HIS A 441 -10.17 -11.54 3.30
N GLY A 442 -10.45 -12.49 2.41
CA GLY A 442 -9.78 -13.79 2.34
C GLY A 442 -8.53 -13.79 1.44
N PRO A 443 -7.80 -14.90 1.37
CA PRO A 443 -6.61 -15.01 0.53
C PRO A 443 -6.90 -15.00 -0.96
N ARG A 444 -5.91 -14.57 -1.74
CA ARG A 444 -5.88 -14.82 -3.19
C ARG A 444 -5.56 -16.29 -3.46
N GLY A 445 -5.93 -16.79 -4.64
CA GLY A 445 -5.63 -18.17 -5.04
C GLY A 445 -6.54 -19.24 -4.43
N VAL A 446 -7.72 -18.85 -3.92
CA VAL A 446 -8.79 -19.77 -3.55
C VAL A 446 -10.18 -19.16 -3.80
N GLY A 447 -11.13 -20.02 -4.18
CA GLY A 447 -12.55 -19.73 -4.31
C GLY A 447 -13.35 -21.03 -4.21
N PHE A 448 -14.65 -20.95 -4.43
CA PHE A 448 -15.48 -22.15 -4.55
C PHE A 448 -16.56 -21.97 -5.62
N LEU A 449 -16.94 -23.09 -6.23
CA LEU A 449 -18.09 -23.22 -7.09
C LEU A 449 -19.14 -24.06 -6.35
N TYR A 450 -20.34 -23.52 -6.20
CA TYR A 450 -21.51 -24.30 -5.84
C TYR A 450 -22.07 -24.99 -7.08
N ILE A 451 -22.41 -26.27 -6.94
CA ILE A 451 -23.05 -27.09 -7.98
C ILE A 451 -24.25 -27.78 -7.34
N ASP A 452 -25.48 -27.45 -7.79
CA ASP A 452 -26.68 -28.18 -7.36
C ASP A 452 -26.52 -29.67 -7.66
N SER A 453 -26.82 -30.52 -6.67
CA SER A 453 -26.57 -31.97 -6.76
C SER A 453 -27.30 -32.67 -7.93
N LYS A 454 -28.29 -32.03 -8.55
CA LYS A 454 -29.01 -32.55 -9.72
C LYS A 454 -28.26 -32.33 -11.04
N LEU A 455 -27.26 -31.46 -11.06
CA LEU A 455 -26.52 -31.12 -12.26
C LEU A 455 -25.35 -32.08 -12.47
N LYS A 456 -25.13 -32.44 -13.74
CA LYS A 456 -23.92 -33.16 -14.15
C LYS A 456 -22.85 -32.16 -14.56
N MET A 457 -21.60 -32.42 -14.19
CA MET A 457 -20.45 -31.57 -14.51
C MET A 457 -19.31 -32.42 -15.06
N THR A 458 -18.60 -31.89 -16.06
CA THR A 458 -17.31 -32.44 -16.52
C THR A 458 -16.17 -31.66 -15.85
N PRO A 459 -15.08 -32.30 -15.38
CA PRO A 459 -13.93 -31.61 -14.81
C PRO A 459 -13.26 -30.66 -15.80
N LEU A 460 -12.74 -29.53 -15.33
CA LEU A 460 -11.73 -28.76 -16.09
C LEU A 460 -10.31 -29.31 -15.86
N LEU A 461 -10.04 -29.77 -14.64
CA LEU A 461 -8.75 -30.26 -14.20
C LEU A 461 -8.86 -31.76 -13.88
N TYR A 462 -8.28 -32.58 -14.75
CA TYR A 462 -8.22 -34.04 -14.60
C TYR A 462 -6.99 -34.47 -13.80
N GLY A 463 -7.06 -35.59 -13.08
CA GLY A 463 -5.95 -36.08 -12.26
C GLY A 463 -6.39 -36.98 -11.10
N GLY A 464 -5.79 -36.75 -9.93
CA GLY A 464 -5.81 -37.64 -8.77
C GLY A 464 -7.14 -37.81 -8.02
N GLY A 465 -8.26 -37.30 -8.55
CA GLY A 465 -9.58 -37.61 -8.00
C GLY A 465 -10.06 -36.74 -6.84
N GLN A 466 -9.32 -35.67 -6.48
CA GLN A 466 -9.77 -34.70 -5.46
C GLN A 466 -11.12 -34.07 -5.84
N GLU A 467 -11.81 -33.53 -4.84
CA GLU A 467 -13.14 -32.91 -5.00
C GLU A 467 -14.12 -33.87 -5.71
N ASN A 468 -14.19 -35.13 -5.27
CA ASN A 468 -15.02 -36.19 -5.86
C ASN A 468 -14.75 -36.47 -7.35
N GLY A 469 -13.50 -36.35 -7.78
CA GLY A 469 -13.09 -36.52 -9.17
C GLY A 469 -13.46 -35.37 -10.10
N LEU A 470 -14.10 -34.32 -9.56
CA LEU A 470 -14.61 -33.20 -10.34
C LEU A 470 -13.60 -32.06 -10.47
N ARG A 471 -12.64 -31.94 -9.54
CA ARG A 471 -11.55 -30.95 -9.62
C ARG A 471 -10.29 -31.52 -8.97
N SER A 472 -9.39 -32.05 -9.79
CA SER A 472 -8.14 -32.66 -9.32
C SER A 472 -7.08 -31.65 -8.88
N GLY A 473 -6.13 -32.11 -8.07
CA GLY A 473 -5.02 -31.35 -7.50
C GLY A 473 -5.11 -31.27 -5.98
N THR A 474 -3.99 -31.48 -5.29
CA THR A 474 -3.91 -31.43 -3.82
C THR A 474 -4.54 -30.15 -3.30
N GLU A 475 -5.38 -30.28 -2.28
CA GLU A 475 -6.19 -29.19 -1.76
C GLU A 475 -5.30 -28.10 -1.12
N ASN A 476 -5.59 -26.84 -1.47
CA ASN A 476 -4.95 -25.68 -0.83
C ASN A 476 -5.55 -25.47 0.57
N LEU A 477 -5.26 -26.37 1.51
CA LEU A 477 -5.89 -26.37 2.83
C LEU A 477 -5.68 -25.05 3.60
N PRO A 478 -4.49 -24.41 3.61
CA PRO A 478 -4.33 -23.10 4.23
C PRO A 478 -5.24 -22.04 3.60
N GLY A 479 -5.30 -21.98 2.27
CA GLY A 479 -6.20 -21.07 1.55
C GLY A 479 -7.67 -21.33 1.86
N ILE A 480 -8.09 -22.60 1.89
CA ILE A 480 -9.47 -23.02 2.18
C ILE A 480 -9.85 -22.64 3.62
N ALA A 481 -8.98 -22.89 4.60
CA ALA A 481 -9.19 -22.48 5.99
C ALA A 481 -9.30 -20.95 6.10
N GLY A 482 -8.45 -20.22 5.39
CA GLY A 482 -8.51 -18.76 5.31
C GLY A 482 -9.80 -18.23 4.69
N LEU A 483 -10.27 -18.83 3.60
CA LEU A 483 -11.55 -18.52 2.97
C LEU A 483 -12.73 -18.79 3.92
N ALA A 484 -12.75 -19.94 4.59
CA ALA A 484 -13.78 -20.24 5.57
C ALA A 484 -13.78 -19.23 6.73
N LYS A 485 -12.60 -18.84 7.23
CA LYS A 485 -12.50 -17.80 8.26
C LYS A 485 -12.97 -16.43 7.77
N ALA A 486 -12.62 -16.06 6.54
CA ALA A 486 -13.09 -14.82 5.93
C ALA A 486 -14.62 -14.80 5.84
N ALA A 487 -15.21 -15.89 5.34
CA ALA A 487 -16.65 -16.08 5.24
C ALA A 487 -17.34 -16.01 6.61
N GLU A 488 -16.79 -16.68 7.63
CA GLU A 488 -17.29 -16.62 9.02
C GLU A 488 -17.40 -15.17 9.51
N LEU A 489 -16.34 -14.37 9.29
CA LEU A 489 -16.26 -12.98 9.74
C LEU A 489 -17.26 -12.09 9.00
N VAL A 490 -17.30 -12.15 7.67
CA VAL A 490 -18.14 -11.23 6.88
C VAL A 490 -19.62 -11.61 6.92
N CYS A 491 -19.94 -12.92 6.85
CA CYS A 491 -21.33 -13.39 6.91
C CYS A 491 -21.91 -13.27 8.32
N GLY A 492 -21.08 -13.39 9.37
CA GLY A 492 -21.49 -13.19 10.76
C GLY A 492 -21.85 -11.73 11.10
N ASN A 493 -21.27 -10.76 10.39
CA ASN A 493 -21.46 -9.31 10.63
C ASN A 493 -22.12 -8.59 9.44
N LEU A 494 -22.89 -9.32 8.64
CA LEU A 494 -23.39 -8.85 7.34
C LEU A 494 -24.19 -7.54 7.42
N GLN A 495 -25.09 -7.43 8.40
CA GLN A 495 -25.95 -6.25 8.59
C GLN A 495 -25.14 -5.01 9.01
N GLU A 496 -24.23 -5.18 9.97
CA GLU A 496 -23.37 -4.10 10.48
C GLU A 496 -22.44 -3.60 9.38
N ASN A 497 -21.79 -4.52 8.66
CA ASN A 497 -20.91 -4.20 7.54
C ASN A 497 -21.67 -3.46 6.42
N TYR A 498 -22.90 -3.88 6.12
CA TYR A 498 -23.75 -3.23 5.12
C TYR A 498 -24.11 -1.80 5.55
N ALA A 499 -24.55 -1.61 6.81
CA ALA A 499 -24.87 -0.29 7.34
C ALA A 499 -23.64 0.63 7.35
N HIS A 500 -22.46 0.09 7.67
CA HIS A 500 -21.20 0.82 7.59
C HIS A 500 -20.87 1.26 6.16
N ALA A 501 -20.97 0.34 5.18
CA ALA A 501 -20.77 0.68 3.77
C ALA A 501 -21.75 1.77 3.29
N VAL A 502 -23.01 1.77 3.74
CA VAL A 502 -23.98 2.84 3.45
C VAL A 502 -23.49 4.20 3.96
N LYS A 503 -22.95 4.26 5.18
CA LYS A 503 -22.40 5.51 5.75
C LYS A 503 -21.22 6.03 4.93
N LEU A 504 -20.25 5.17 4.65
CA LEU A 504 -19.06 5.52 3.86
C LEU A 504 -19.44 6.01 2.46
N ASN A 505 -20.31 5.27 1.78
CA ASN A 505 -20.82 5.65 0.46
C ASN A 505 -21.54 7.01 0.51
N GLY A 506 -22.36 7.24 1.54
CA GLY A 506 -23.04 8.51 1.77
C GLY A 506 -22.11 9.71 1.96
N ILE A 507 -20.95 9.52 2.62
CA ILE A 507 -19.93 10.58 2.76
C ILE A 507 -19.43 11.03 1.38
N PHE A 508 -19.03 10.09 0.52
CA PHE A 508 -18.56 10.41 -0.82
C PHE A 508 -19.66 11.05 -1.67
N ARG A 509 -20.89 10.52 -1.64
CA ARG A 509 -22.01 11.07 -2.41
C ARG A 509 -22.28 12.53 -2.05
N ARG A 510 -22.40 12.84 -0.75
CA ARG A 510 -22.62 14.21 -0.27
C ARG A 510 -21.51 15.14 -0.74
N ALA A 511 -20.25 14.79 -0.46
CA ALA A 511 -19.10 15.62 -0.83
C ALA A 511 -19.05 15.88 -2.36
N LEU A 512 -19.23 14.85 -3.18
CA LEU A 512 -19.19 14.96 -4.64
C LEU A 512 -20.35 15.80 -5.18
N GLN A 513 -21.57 15.61 -4.68
CA GLN A 513 -22.75 16.34 -5.12
C GLN A 513 -22.71 17.82 -4.70
N GLU A 514 -22.21 18.11 -3.49
CA GLU A 514 -22.08 19.47 -2.98
C GLU A 514 -20.95 20.25 -3.68
N GLU A 515 -19.81 19.60 -3.93
CA GLU A 515 -18.62 20.29 -4.42
C GLU A 515 -18.45 20.25 -5.95
N ILE A 516 -18.96 19.22 -6.63
CA ILE A 516 -18.71 18.95 -8.05
C ILE A 516 -20.04 18.82 -8.82
N ARG A 517 -20.65 19.97 -9.16
CA ARG A 517 -21.94 20.03 -9.88
C ARG A 517 -21.98 19.25 -11.20
N SER A 518 -20.83 19.04 -11.87
CA SER A 518 -20.75 18.34 -13.15
C SER A 518 -20.54 16.83 -13.04
N CYS A 519 -20.42 16.26 -11.84
CA CYS A 519 -20.24 14.82 -11.69
C CYS A 519 -21.53 14.06 -12.03
N ILE A 520 -21.39 12.85 -12.59
CA ILE A 520 -22.49 11.93 -12.88
C ILE A 520 -22.32 10.73 -11.96
N LEU A 521 -23.26 10.52 -11.03
CA LEU A 521 -23.31 9.31 -10.22
C LEU A 521 -23.93 8.19 -11.05
N VAL A 522 -23.09 7.26 -11.51
CA VAL A 522 -23.52 6.10 -12.29
C VAL A 522 -24.22 5.09 -11.38
N SER A 523 -23.71 4.89 -10.16
CA SER A 523 -24.32 4.01 -9.17
C SER A 523 -25.56 4.65 -8.55
N SER A 524 -26.74 4.11 -8.85
CA SER A 524 -28.01 4.51 -8.23
C SER A 524 -28.18 3.92 -6.83
N GLU A 525 -28.62 4.72 -5.86
CA GLU A 525 -28.91 4.25 -4.48
C GLU A 525 -30.05 3.24 -4.41
N ALA A 526 -30.99 3.28 -5.37
CA ALA A 526 -32.16 2.42 -5.35
C ALA A 526 -31.84 0.95 -5.68
N VAL A 527 -30.81 0.71 -6.49
CA VAL A 527 -30.56 -0.63 -7.08
C VAL A 527 -29.10 -1.08 -6.98
N CYS A 528 -28.17 -0.22 -6.53
CA CYS A 528 -26.76 -0.58 -6.41
C CYS A 528 -26.37 -0.90 -4.96
N SER A 529 -25.43 -1.82 -4.82
CA SER A 529 -24.77 -2.15 -3.57
C SER A 529 -24.06 -0.92 -2.99
N PRO A 530 -24.18 -0.64 -1.67
CA PRO A 530 -23.48 0.48 -1.04
C PRO A 530 -21.96 0.28 -0.99
N TYR A 531 -21.46 -0.92 -1.25
CA TYR A 531 -20.02 -1.19 -1.29
C TYR A 531 -19.32 -0.62 -2.53
N ILE A 532 -20.08 -0.13 -3.52
CA ILE A 532 -19.52 0.38 -4.78
C ILE A 532 -20.19 1.72 -5.13
N LEU A 533 -19.36 2.71 -5.44
CA LEU A 533 -19.77 3.99 -5.99
C LEU A 533 -18.97 4.25 -7.26
N ASN A 534 -19.66 4.24 -8.39
CA ASN A 534 -19.12 4.68 -9.66
C ASN A 534 -19.59 6.11 -9.94
N VAL A 535 -18.62 6.99 -10.15
CA VAL A 535 -18.84 8.40 -10.46
C VAL A 535 -18.01 8.77 -11.69
N ALA A 536 -18.63 9.48 -12.62
CA ALA A 536 -17.97 10.01 -13.79
C ALA A 536 -17.80 11.53 -13.70
N PHE A 537 -16.66 12.01 -14.18
CA PHE A 537 -16.33 13.42 -14.30
C PHE A 537 -16.17 13.76 -15.78
N PRO A 538 -17.26 14.15 -16.48
CA PRO A 538 -17.25 14.32 -17.92
C PRO A 538 -16.13 15.24 -18.41
N GLY A 539 -15.35 14.72 -19.37
CA GLY A 539 -14.23 15.43 -19.97
C GLY A 539 -12.90 15.26 -19.22
N LEU A 540 -12.87 14.81 -17.96
CA LEU A 540 -11.61 14.39 -17.36
C LEU A 540 -11.20 13.01 -17.89
N ARG A 541 -9.90 12.70 -17.78
CA ARG A 541 -9.40 11.34 -17.98
C ARG A 541 -9.22 10.71 -16.61
N ALA A 542 -9.87 9.57 -16.37
CA ALA A 542 -9.88 8.90 -15.07
C ALA A 542 -8.47 8.59 -14.56
N GLU A 543 -7.54 8.19 -15.43
CA GLU A 543 -6.15 7.86 -15.07
C GLU A 543 -5.38 9.08 -14.58
N VAL A 544 -5.68 10.26 -15.13
CA VAL A 544 -5.05 11.52 -14.67
C VAL A 544 -5.51 11.87 -13.27
N LEU A 545 -6.81 11.67 -12.98
CA LEU A 545 -7.33 11.88 -11.64
C LEU A 545 -6.73 10.86 -10.66
N GLN A 546 -6.69 9.58 -11.03
CA GLN A 546 -6.10 8.50 -10.23
C GLN A 546 -4.66 8.84 -9.83
N HIS A 547 -3.79 9.18 -10.78
CA HIS A 547 -2.41 9.54 -10.45
C HIS A 547 -2.33 10.80 -9.57
N SER A 548 -3.22 11.77 -9.75
CA SER A 548 -3.22 12.98 -8.92
C SER A 548 -3.53 12.66 -7.46
N VAL A 549 -4.55 11.85 -7.20
CA VAL A 549 -4.95 11.47 -5.83
C VAL A 549 -4.04 10.42 -5.20
N GLU A 550 -3.38 9.59 -6.02
CA GLU A 550 -2.37 8.62 -5.58
C GLU A 550 -1.16 9.32 -4.91
N THR A 551 -0.75 10.49 -5.41
CA THR A 551 0.30 11.31 -4.75
C THR A 551 -0.07 11.81 -3.36
N LYS A 552 -1.35 11.63 -2.97
CA LYS A 552 -1.93 12.00 -1.66
C LYS A 552 -2.33 10.77 -0.84
N GLY A 553 -1.90 9.57 -1.25
CA GLY A 553 -2.16 8.30 -0.56
C GLY A 553 -3.53 7.70 -0.84
N VAL A 554 -4.34 8.26 -1.75
CA VAL A 554 -5.70 7.76 -2.06
C VAL A 554 -5.67 6.84 -3.27
N TYR A 555 -6.14 5.60 -3.10
CA TYR A 555 -6.14 4.57 -4.14
C TYR A 555 -7.57 4.22 -4.56
N LEU A 556 -7.86 4.44 -5.84
CA LEU A 556 -9.17 4.23 -6.48
C LEU A 556 -9.00 3.33 -7.70
N SER A 557 -10.10 2.78 -8.22
CA SER A 557 -10.09 2.10 -9.52
C SER A 557 -10.54 3.02 -10.64
N VAL A 558 -9.92 2.89 -11.80
CA VAL A 558 -10.39 3.44 -13.07
C VAL A 558 -10.86 2.28 -13.97
N GLY A 559 -11.72 2.56 -14.95
CA GLY A 559 -12.30 1.54 -15.83
C GLY A 559 -11.28 0.51 -16.35
N SER A 560 -11.72 -0.74 -16.49
CA SER A 560 -10.94 -1.94 -16.88
C SER A 560 -9.42 -1.87 -16.71
N ALA A 561 -8.98 -1.79 -15.46
CA ALA A 561 -7.60 -2.05 -15.01
C ALA A 561 -7.00 -3.41 -15.47
N CYS A 562 -7.77 -4.27 -16.14
CA CYS A 562 -7.32 -5.53 -16.74
C CYS A 562 -6.87 -5.43 -18.21
N SER A 563 -6.66 -4.23 -18.77
CA SER A 563 -6.20 -4.04 -20.15
C SER A 563 -4.95 -3.16 -20.23
N SER A 564 -3.84 -3.62 -19.65
CA SER A 564 -2.55 -2.90 -19.68
C SER A 564 -1.96 -2.67 -21.09
N HIS A 565 -2.63 -3.11 -22.17
CA HIS A 565 -2.15 -2.91 -23.54
C HIS A 565 -3.22 -2.59 -24.62
N LYS A 566 -4.49 -2.33 -24.27
CA LYS A 566 -5.52 -1.86 -25.25
C LYS A 566 -6.41 -0.79 -24.64
N LYS A 567 -6.69 0.28 -25.40
CA LYS A 567 -7.62 1.37 -25.05
C LYS A 567 -9.09 0.89 -25.11
N ASP A 568 -9.42 -0.17 -24.41
CA ASP A 568 -10.79 -0.68 -24.40
C ASP A 568 -11.55 0.03 -23.27
N ARG A 569 -12.54 0.84 -23.67
CA ARG A 569 -13.47 1.53 -22.76
C ARG A 569 -14.27 0.51 -21.94
N SER A 570 -14.78 0.92 -20.78
CA SER A 570 -15.65 0.06 -19.96
C SER A 570 -16.82 -0.47 -20.78
N ARG A 571 -16.83 -1.79 -20.98
CA ARG A 571 -17.91 -2.51 -21.66
C ARG A 571 -19.23 -2.38 -20.89
N THR A 572 -19.17 -2.42 -19.56
CA THR A 572 -20.35 -2.26 -18.69
C THR A 572 -21.01 -0.90 -18.92
N LEU A 573 -20.24 0.19 -18.83
CA LEU A 573 -20.80 1.54 -18.99
C LEU A 573 -21.29 1.79 -20.43
N ALA A 574 -20.60 1.23 -21.42
CA ALA A 574 -21.06 1.26 -22.81
C ALA A 574 -22.39 0.51 -22.99
N ALA A 575 -22.55 -0.67 -22.35
CA ALA A 575 -23.79 -1.44 -22.39
C ALA A 575 -24.97 -0.73 -21.71
N MET A 576 -24.69 0.11 -20.71
CA MET A 576 -25.68 0.98 -20.07
C MET A 576 -26.03 2.24 -20.89
N GLY A 577 -25.38 2.44 -22.05
CA GLY A 577 -25.66 3.56 -22.95
C GLY A 577 -24.93 4.87 -22.61
N TYR A 578 -23.91 4.85 -21.75
CA TYR A 578 -23.13 6.06 -21.44
C TYR A 578 -22.26 6.50 -22.62
N ALA A 579 -22.19 7.80 -22.85
CA ALA A 579 -21.36 8.37 -23.90
C ALA A 579 -19.86 8.24 -23.58
N PRO A 580 -18.98 8.13 -24.60
CA PRO A 580 -17.53 8.01 -24.43
C PRO A 580 -16.89 8.99 -23.44
N ASN A 581 -17.30 10.26 -23.45
CA ASN A 581 -16.75 11.30 -22.57
C ASN A 581 -17.12 11.11 -21.09
N VAL A 582 -18.18 10.34 -20.79
CA VAL A 582 -18.56 9.94 -19.44
C VAL A 582 -17.74 8.72 -19.03
N ILE A 583 -17.62 7.73 -19.92
CA ILE A 583 -16.85 6.50 -19.68
C ILE A 583 -15.37 6.83 -19.40
N ASP A 584 -14.77 7.68 -20.23
CA ASP A 584 -13.34 8.06 -20.12
C ASP A 584 -13.03 8.81 -18.81
N GLY A 585 -14.06 9.39 -18.17
CA GLY A 585 -13.96 10.11 -16.90
C GLY A 585 -14.49 9.34 -15.68
N ALA A 586 -14.84 8.06 -15.84
CA ALA A 586 -15.44 7.24 -14.78
C ALA A 586 -14.40 6.66 -13.81
N VAL A 587 -14.67 6.81 -12.52
CA VAL A 587 -13.87 6.29 -11.41
C VAL A 587 -14.77 5.45 -10.51
N ARG A 588 -14.24 4.29 -10.08
CA ARG A 588 -14.89 3.41 -9.12
C ARG A 588 -14.23 3.56 -7.75
N ILE A 589 -15.06 3.88 -6.77
CA ILE A 589 -14.75 3.93 -5.35
C ILE A 589 -15.45 2.74 -4.71
N SER A 590 -14.73 1.95 -3.93
CA SER A 590 -15.27 0.71 -3.34
C SER A 590 -14.81 0.51 -1.91
N PHE A 591 -15.77 0.17 -1.06
CA PHE A 591 -15.67 0.23 0.39
C PHE A 591 -15.58 -1.15 1.02
N SER A 592 -15.15 -1.19 2.27
CA SER A 592 -15.12 -2.38 3.10
C SER A 592 -15.37 -2.05 4.57
N TYR A 593 -15.55 -3.08 5.40
CA TYR A 593 -15.65 -2.89 6.86
C TYR A 593 -14.33 -2.42 7.50
N GLN A 594 -13.21 -2.49 6.79
CA GLN A 594 -11.91 -2.02 7.28
C GLN A 594 -11.68 -0.52 7.04
N ASN A 595 -12.50 0.11 6.20
CA ASN A 595 -12.40 1.55 5.97
C ASN A 595 -13.04 2.33 7.12
N THR A 596 -12.48 3.48 7.47
CA THR A 596 -13.06 4.37 8.50
C THR A 596 -13.80 5.56 7.90
N GLU A 597 -14.62 6.23 8.70
CA GLU A 597 -15.32 7.45 8.28
C GLU A 597 -14.31 8.59 8.01
N GLU A 598 -13.26 8.69 8.83
CA GLU A 598 -12.18 9.68 8.67
C GLU A 598 -11.39 9.47 7.37
N GLU A 599 -11.08 8.22 7.02
CA GLU A 599 -10.46 7.87 5.74
C GLU A 599 -11.36 8.29 4.56
N ALA A 600 -12.67 8.05 4.68
CA ALA A 600 -13.65 8.40 3.66
C ALA A 600 -13.78 9.92 3.48
N GLU A 601 -13.86 10.67 4.58
CA GLU A 601 -13.90 12.13 4.56
C GLU A 601 -12.62 12.72 3.93
N TYR A 602 -11.44 12.20 4.32
CA TYR A 602 -10.17 12.61 3.75
C TYR A 602 -10.13 12.36 2.24
N ALA A 603 -10.43 11.13 1.82
CA ALA A 603 -10.38 10.74 0.41
C ALA A 603 -11.40 11.50 -0.44
N ALA A 604 -12.64 11.67 0.05
CA ALA A 604 -13.66 12.45 -0.64
C ALA A 604 -13.21 13.91 -0.86
N ARG A 605 -12.66 14.55 0.17
CA ARG A 605 -12.10 15.91 0.08
C ARG A 605 -10.96 16.00 -0.93
N VAL A 606 -10.02 15.06 -0.89
CA VAL A 606 -8.87 15.01 -1.83
C VAL A 606 -9.35 14.86 -3.27
N ILE A 607 -10.32 13.98 -3.52
CA ILE A 607 -10.92 13.81 -4.86
C ILE A 607 -11.56 15.11 -5.32
N CYS A 608 -12.39 15.75 -4.49
CA CYS A 608 -13.03 17.02 -4.83
C CYS A 608 -12.01 18.12 -5.17
N GLN A 609 -10.94 18.25 -4.38
CA GLN A 609 -9.86 19.22 -4.61
C GLN A 609 -9.14 18.98 -5.95
N GLU A 610 -8.73 17.74 -6.20
CA GLU A 610 -7.99 17.39 -7.42
C GLU A 610 -8.89 17.48 -8.68
N VAL A 611 -10.16 17.10 -8.58
CA VAL A 611 -11.14 17.30 -9.66
C VAL A 611 -11.29 18.78 -10.00
N LYS A 612 -11.48 19.66 -9.00
CA LYS A 612 -11.59 21.13 -9.20
C LYS A 612 -10.34 21.70 -9.89
N LYS A 613 -9.16 21.29 -9.44
CA LYS A 613 -7.86 21.69 -10.01
C LYS A 613 -7.70 21.24 -11.46
N LEU A 614 -8.09 20.00 -11.79
CA LEU A 614 -8.02 19.47 -13.16
C LEU A 614 -8.99 20.18 -14.11
N TYR A 615 -10.21 20.50 -13.66
CA TYR A 615 -11.12 21.34 -14.43
C TYR A 615 -10.59 22.77 -14.61
N GLY A 616 -9.98 23.36 -13.58
CA GLY A 616 -9.38 24.71 -13.62
C GLY A 616 -8.25 24.84 -14.64
N ARG A 617 -7.32 23.87 -14.68
CA ARG A 617 -6.21 23.84 -15.65
C ARG A 617 -6.67 23.82 -17.10
N ARG A 618 -7.85 23.26 -17.37
CA ARG A 618 -8.42 23.21 -18.73
C ARG A 618 -8.97 24.55 -19.21
N LYS A 619 -9.46 25.41 -18.31
CA LYS A 619 -9.96 26.75 -18.68
C LYS A 619 -8.83 27.73 -19.00
N GLY A 620 -7.60 27.48 -18.55
CA GLY A 620 -6.42 28.31 -18.81
C GLY A 620 -5.51 27.84 -19.94
N GLY A 621 -5.83 26.71 -20.60
CA GLY A 621 -5.04 26.15 -21.69
C GLY A 621 -5.69 26.37 -23.05
N ARG A 622 -5.10 27.27 -23.86
CA ARG A 622 -5.51 27.78 -25.18
C ARG A 622 -6.57 28.89 -25.16
N ALA A 623 -6.08 30.12 -25.07
CA ALA A 623 -6.46 31.19 -25.99
C ALA A 623 -5.45 31.20 -27.15
#